data_AF-A0ABD4KWG2-F1
#
_entry.id   AF-A0ABD4KWG2-F1
#
_cell.length_a   1.000
_cell.length_b   1.000
_cell.length_c   1.000
_cell.angle_alpha   90.00
_cell.angle_beta   90.00
_cell.angle_gamma   90.00
#
_symmetry.space_group_name_H-M   'P 1'
#
loop_
_entity.id
_entity.type
_entity.pdbx_description
1 polymer ?
#
loop_
_entity_poly.entity_id
_entity_poly.type
_entity_poly.pdbx_seq_one_letter_code
_entity_poly.pdbx_strand_id
1 'polypeptide(L)' 'MAIKSLDTDQQISIQALIRSWEGKLTWSLLVTKIESSLAIITTRQTLDKYLNIKNEYKERKRSLKGQPISSSDTVC' A
#
# COMPACT_ATOMS: atom_id res chain seq x y z
N MET A 1 -6.96 -4.00 -24.59
CA MET A 1 -7.34 -4.50 -23.25
C MET A 1 -7.69 -3.29 -22.39
N ALA A 2 -8.92 -3.22 -21.89
CA ALA A 2 -9.41 -2.05 -21.16
C ALA A 2 -8.65 -1.90 -19.83
N ILE A 3 -7.93 -0.79 -19.70
CA ILE A 3 -7.35 -0.34 -18.43
C ILE A 3 -8.56 0.01 -17.57
N LYS A 4 -9.01 -0.90 -16.71
CA LYS A 4 -10.05 -0.58 -15.72
C LYS A 4 -9.50 0.56 -14.86
N SER A 5 -9.99 1.76 -15.11
CA SER A 5 -9.73 2.91 -14.27
C SER A 5 -10.19 2.54 -12.86
N LEU A 6 -9.32 2.67 -11.85
CA LEU A 6 -9.74 2.52 -10.47
C LEU A 6 -10.80 3.59 -10.18
N ASP A 7 -12.01 3.14 -9.83
CA ASP A 7 -13.06 4.03 -9.35
C ASP A 7 -12.61 4.78 -8.08
N THR A 8 -13.22 5.92 -7.83
CA THR A 8 -12.88 6.78 -6.69
C THR A 8 -12.99 6.03 -5.36
N ASP A 9 -14.05 5.24 -5.17
CA ASP A 9 -14.22 4.40 -3.98
C ASP A 9 -13.09 3.38 -3.79
N GLN A 10 -12.57 2.85 -4.90
CA GLN A 10 -11.44 1.93 -4.86
C GLN A 10 -10.15 2.64 -4.50
N GLN A 11 -9.93 3.84 -5.02
CA GLN A 11 -8.79 4.66 -4.63
C GLN A 11 -8.84 5.03 -3.14
N ILE A 12 -10.01 5.41 -2.63
CA ILE A 12 -10.22 5.72 -1.20
C ILE A 12 -9.97 4.48 -0.34
N SER A 13 -10.49 3.33 -0.74
CA SER A 13 -10.29 2.06 -0.02
C SER A 13 -8.81 1.66 0.01
N ILE A 14 -8.10 1.82 -1.11
CA ILE A 14 -6.65 1.57 -1.19
C ILE A 14 -5.88 2.55 -0.30
N GLN A 15 -6.23 3.84 -0.32
CA GLN A 15 -5.61 4.85 0.55
C GLN A 15 -5.82 4.52 2.03
N ALA A 16 -7.04 4.15 2.43
CA ALA A 16 -7.34 3.73 3.79
C ALA A 16 -6.50 2.49 4.19
N LEU A 17 -6.39 1.51 3.29
CA LEU A 17 -5.60 0.30 3.49
C LEU A 17 -4.10 0.58 3.61
N ILE A 18 -3.57 1.57 2.86
CA ILE A 18 -2.20 2.06 3.01
C ILE A 18 -2.05 2.80 4.35
N ARG A 19 -2.99 3.66 4.74
CA ARG A 19 -2.94 4.41 6.00
C ARG A 19 -2.88 3.49 7.22
N SER A 20 -3.68 2.42 7.22
CA SER A 20 -3.68 1.42 8.28
C SER A 20 -2.59 0.35 8.13
N TRP A 21 -1.68 0.49 7.15
CA TRP A 21 -0.67 -0.54 6.89
C TRP A 21 0.43 -0.52 7.94
N GLU A 22 0.74 -1.66 8.55
CA GLU A 22 1.78 -1.77 9.58
C GLU A 22 2.96 -2.62 9.10
N GLY A 23 4.16 -2.32 9.62
CA GLY A 23 5.38 -3.06 9.28
C GLY A 23 5.92 -2.75 7.88
N LYS A 24 6.33 -3.78 7.13
CA LYS A 24 7.04 -3.63 5.85
C LYS A 24 6.06 -3.38 4.70
N LEU A 25 5.86 -2.10 4.35
CA LEU A 25 5.08 -1.73 3.18
C LEU A 25 5.89 -1.94 1.88
N THR A 26 5.47 -2.92 1.08
CA THR A 26 5.96 -3.12 -0.29
C THR A 26 4.80 -3.16 -1.26
N TRP A 27 5.08 -2.75 -2.49
CA TRP A 27 4.08 -2.78 -3.54
C TRP A 27 3.49 -4.16 -3.83
N SER A 28 4.30 -5.23 -3.77
CA SER A 28 3.80 -6.59 -3.99
C SER A 28 2.82 -7.00 -2.90
N LEU A 29 3.14 -6.70 -1.64
CA LEU A 29 2.24 -6.95 -0.51
C LEU A 29 0.97 -6.12 -0.62
N LEU A 30 1.09 -4.84 -1.02
CA LEU A 30 -0.06 -3.97 -1.22
C LEU A 30 -1.01 -4.54 -2.28
N VAL A 31 -0.49 -4.99 -3.43
CA VAL A 31 -1.28 -5.62 -4.49
C VAL A 31 -1.98 -6.88 -3.95
N THR A 32 -1.24 -7.80 -3.32
CA THR A 32 -1.82 -9.04 -2.78
C THR A 32 -2.89 -8.75 -1.72
N LYS A 33 -2.69 -7.73 -0.88
CA LYS A 33 -3.67 -7.34 0.14
C LYS A 33 -4.90 -6.69 -0.47
N ILE A 34 -4.76 -5.85 -1.50
CA ILE A 34 -5.90 -5.29 -2.24
C ILE A 34 -6.70 -6.41 -2.91
N GLU A 35 -6.03 -7.36 -3.55
CA GLU A 35 -6.67 -8.54 -4.14
C GLU A 35 -7.41 -9.37 -3.08
N SER A 36 -6.79 -9.60 -1.92
CA SER A 36 -7.39 -10.42 -0.87
C SER A 36 -8.50 -9.70 -0.07
N SER A 37 -8.38 -8.39 0.15
CA SER A 37 -9.32 -7.62 0.98
C SER A 37 -10.44 -6.98 0.18
N LEU A 38 -10.18 -6.53 -1.05
CA LEU A 38 -11.15 -5.84 -1.88
C LEU A 38 -11.59 -6.67 -3.10
N ALA A 39 -10.98 -7.84 -3.34
CA ALA A 39 -11.24 -8.68 -4.51
C ALA A 39 -10.96 -7.96 -5.85
N ILE A 40 -10.02 -7.01 -5.85
CA ILE A 40 -9.67 -6.22 -7.04
C ILE A 40 -8.32 -6.64 -7.56
N ILE A 41 -8.31 -7.10 -8.82
CA ILE A 41 -7.08 -7.40 -9.54
C ILE A 41 -6.45 -6.07 -9.97
N THR A 42 -5.43 -5.64 -9.22
CA THR A 42 -4.64 -4.45 -9.52
C THR A 42 -3.18 -4.86 -9.71
N THR A 43 -2.42 -4.11 -10.49
CA THR A 43 -0.98 -4.35 -10.63
C THR A 43 -0.18 -3.20 -10.07
N ARG A 44 1.11 -3.44 -9.80
CA ARG A 44 2.07 -2.39 -9.46
C ARG A 44 2.06 -1.23 -10.44
N GLN A 45 1.96 -1.53 -11.73
CA GLN A 45 1.96 -0.53 -12.80
C GLN A 45 0.70 0.34 -12.71
N THR A 46 -0.45 -0.28 -12.44
CA THR A 46 -1.71 0.44 -12.21
C THR A 46 -1.57 1.37 -11.01
N LEU A 47 -1.13 0.88 -9.86
CA LEU A 47 -1.02 1.70 -8.64
C LEU A 47 0.02 2.84 -8.78
N ASP A 48 1.13 2.62 -9.50
CA ASP A 48 2.13 3.66 -9.74
C ASP A 48 1.65 4.74 -10.72
N LYS A 49 0.68 4.42 -11.58
CA LYS A 49 0.03 5.38 -12.49
C LYS A 49 -0.83 6.39 -11.73
N TYR A 50 -1.40 6.00 -10.59
CA TYR A 50 -2.23 6.88 -9.76
C TYR A 50 -1.37 7.67 -8.78
N LEU A 51 -1.21 8.97 -9.04
CA LEU A 51 -0.39 9.86 -8.22
C LEU A 51 -0.87 9.90 -6.76
N ASN A 52 -2.18 9.86 -6.54
CA ASN A 52 -2.80 9.84 -5.21
C ASN A 52 -2.35 8.63 -4.38
N ILE A 53 -2.40 7.43 -4.96
CA ILE A 53 -1.99 6.19 -4.30
C ILE A 53 -0.46 6.19 -4.09
N LYS A 54 0.28 6.63 -5.11
CA LYS A 54 1.75 6.73 -5.05
C LYS A 54 2.23 7.68 -3.96
N ASN A 55 1.57 8.81 -3.78
CA ASN A 55 1.87 9.76 -2.72
C ASN A 55 1.57 9.14 -1.35
N GLU A 56 0.38 8.59 -1.16
CA GLU A 56 0.01 7.95 0.11
C GLU A 56 0.96 6.81 0.49
N TYR A 57 1.35 5.99 -0.49
CA TYR A 57 2.33 4.93 -0.32
C TYR A 57 3.69 5.48 0.13
N LYS A 58 4.17 6.55 -0.51
CA LYS A 58 5.44 7.18 -0.15
C LYS A 58 5.38 7.78 1.25
N GLU A 59 4.29 8.46 1.60
CA GLU A 59 4.09 9.04 2.92
C GLU A 59 4.04 7.96 3.99
N ARG A 60 3.20 6.93 3.82
CA ARG A 60 3.15 5.81 4.77
C ARG A 60 4.49 5.11 4.88
N LYS A 61 5.16 4.84 3.76
CA LYS A 61 6.50 4.22 3.77
C LYS A 61 7.53 5.09 4.51
N ARG A 62 7.43 6.42 4.39
CA ARG A 62 8.27 7.34 5.16
C ARG A 62 7.94 7.28 6.65
N SER A 63 6.65 7.27 7.03
CA SER A 63 6.21 7.12 8.43
C SER A 63 6.71 5.82 9.04
N LEU A 64 6.59 4.71 8.30
CA LEU A 64 7.06 3.38 8.73
C LEU A 64 8.59 3.30 8.85
N LYS A 65 9.33 4.07 8.04
CA LYS A 65 10.80 4.15 8.14
C LYS A 65 11.27 5.04 9.29
N GLY A 66 10.43 6.00 9.71
CA GLY A 66 10.68 6.88 10.85
C GLY A 66 10.31 6.28 12.20
N GLN A 67 9.48 5.23 12.22
CA GLN A 67 9.34 4.40 13.40
C GLN A 67 10.61 3.54 13.52
N PRO A 68 11.31 3.56 14.66
CA PRO A 68 12.28 2.51 14.93
C PRO A 68 11.50 1.22 14.83
N ILE A 69 11.84 0.40 13.84
CA ILE A 69 11.57 -1.02 13.93
C ILE A 69 12.09 -1.39 15.32
N SER A 70 11.19 -1.71 16.25
CA SER A 70 11.61 -2.26 17.52
C SER A 70 12.24 -3.59 17.16
N SER A 71 13.56 -3.55 16.98
CA SER A 71 14.43 -4.70 16.89
C SER A 71 14.26 -5.43 18.20
N SER A 72 13.31 -6.34 18.24
CA SER A 72 13.24 -7.37 19.27
C SER A 72 14.26 -8.44 18.88
N ASP A 73 15.51 -8.18 19.22
CA ASP A 73 16.60 -9.14 19.44
C ASP A 73 17.51 -8.44 20.47
N THR A 74 17.20 -8.49 21.77
CA THR A 74 17.41 -9.59 22.72
C THR A 74 18.88 -9.96 22.90
N VAL A 75 19.42 -9.51 24.05
CA VAL A 75 20.38 -10.17 24.95
C VAL A 75 21.89 -9.86 24.79
N CYS A 76 22.35 -9.13 25.83
CA CYS A 76 23.63 -9.13 26.55
C CYS A 76 24.96 -9.02 25.80
#